data_AF-A0A1V2QMK6-F1
#
_entry.id   AF-A0A1V2QMK6-F1
#
_cell.length_a   1.000
_cell.length_b   1.000
_cell.length_c   1.000
_cell.angle_alpha   90.00
_cell.angle_beta   90.00
_cell.angle_gamma   90.00
#
_symmetry.space_group_name_H-M   'P 1'
#
loop_
_entity.id
_entity.type
_entity.pdbx_description
1 polymer ?
#
loop_
_entity_poly.entity_id
_entity_poly.type
_entity_poly.pdbx_seq_one_letter_code
_entity_poly.pdbx_strand_id
1 'polypeptide(L)'
;MEAELRACKDLVDLVAAAWPSAADRQSQGDHEWSDFDPHVVDAVRADHPDLPPAAIALSLRVWGRMHGPVALEVYGHLRTQTRAPDKVYRAEMADLISSLGLT
;
A
#
# COMPACT_ATOMS: atom_id res chain seq x y z
N MET A 1 13.22 8.41 10.61
CA MET A 1 13.53 8.61 9.18
C MET A 1 14.04 7.34 8.50
N GLU A 2 14.92 6.53 9.12
CA GLU A 2 15.33 5.24 8.55
C GLU A 2 14.23 4.16 8.58
N ALA A 3 13.47 4.07 9.68
CA ALA A 3 12.40 3.08 9.83
C ALA A 3 11.24 3.28 8.83
N GLU A 4 10.89 4.54 8.55
CA GLU A 4 9.86 4.90 7.57
C GLU A 4 10.31 4.56 6.15
N LEU A 5 11.55 4.90 5.79
CA LEU A 5 12.12 4.56 4.49
C LEU A 5 12.19 3.04 4.28
N ARG A 6 12.60 2.29 5.31
CA ARG A 6 12.65 0.82 5.27
C ARG A 6 11.27 0.23 5.02
N ALA A 7 10.27 0.72 5.74
CA ALA A 7 8.93 0.20 5.62
C ALA A 7 8.29 0.58 4.27
N CYS A 8 8.57 1.79 3.74
CA CYS A 8 8.21 2.14 2.36
C CYS A 8 8.87 1.20 1.35
N LYS A 9 10.16 0.88 1.53
CA LYS A 9 10.86 -0.08 0.66
C LYS A 9 10.24 -1.48 0.73
N ASP A 10 9.96 -1.98 1.93
CA ASP A 10 9.36 -3.31 2.11
C ASP A 10 7.97 -3.40 1.43
N LEU A 11 7.19 -2.32 1.46
CA LEU A 11 5.92 -2.26 0.72
C LEU A 11 6.11 -2.16 -0.80
N VAL A 12 7.09 -1.40 -1.27
CA VAL A 12 7.42 -1.38 -2.70
C VAL A 12 7.83 -2.77 -3.16
N ASP A 13 8.65 -3.48 -2.39
CA ASP A 13 9.06 -4.86 -2.69
C ASP A 13 7.84 -5.81 -2.75
N LEU A 14 6.90 -5.66 -1.81
CA LEU A 14 5.63 -6.41 -1.83
C LEU A 14 4.81 -6.11 -3.09
N VAL A 15 4.65 -4.82 -3.43
CA VAL A 15 3.90 -4.42 -4.62
C VAL A 15 4.60 -4.87 -5.89
N ALA A 16 5.93 -4.81 -5.94
CA ALA A 16 6.71 -5.31 -7.07
C ALA A 16 6.42 -6.78 -7.34
N ALA A 17 6.41 -7.60 -6.28
CA ALA A 17 6.10 -9.03 -6.38
C ALA A 17 4.65 -9.29 -6.80
N ALA A 18 3.70 -8.47 -6.34
CA ALA A 18 2.28 -8.59 -6.68
C ALA A 18 1.93 -7.96 -8.04
N TRP A 19 2.79 -7.09 -8.58
CA TRP A 19 2.50 -6.25 -9.74
C TRP A 19 1.97 -7.02 -10.96
N PRO A 20 2.53 -8.18 -11.36
CA PRO A 20 2.02 -8.94 -12.49
C PRO A 20 0.55 -9.36 -12.37
N SER A 21 0.04 -9.53 -11.15
CA SER A 21 -1.35 -9.89 -10.87
C SER A 21 -2.22 -8.67 -10.53
N ALA A 22 -1.60 -7.62 -10.00
CA ALA A 22 -2.28 -6.41 -9.56
C ALA A 22 -2.48 -5.39 -10.68
N ALA A 23 -1.61 -5.36 -11.71
CA ALA A 23 -1.59 -4.31 -12.73
C ALA A 23 -2.97 -4.07 -13.37
N ASP A 24 -3.64 -5.11 -13.88
CA ASP A 24 -4.96 -4.97 -14.53
C ASP A 24 -6.06 -4.45 -13.59
N ARG A 25 -5.91 -4.66 -12.28
CA ARG A 25 -6.93 -4.33 -11.26
C ARG A 25 -6.64 -3.01 -10.56
N GLN A 26 -5.37 -2.63 -10.46
CA GLN A 26 -4.88 -1.56 -9.60
C GLN A 26 -4.19 -0.42 -10.33
N SER A 27 -4.02 -0.49 -11.66
CA SER A 27 -3.51 0.62 -12.48
C SER A 27 -4.54 1.74 -12.70
N GLN A 28 -5.43 1.97 -11.72
CA GLN A 28 -6.40 3.05 -11.79
C GLN A 28 -5.69 4.39 -11.55
N GLY A 29 -5.78 5.29 -12.54
CA GLY A 29 -5.21 6.64 -12.50
C GLY A 29 -4.01 6.83 -13.44
N ASP A 30 -3.87 8.06 -13.94
CA ASP A 30 -2.80 8.46 -14.86
C ASP A 30 -1.61 9.04 -14.09
N HIS A 31 -1.05 8.24 -13.17
CA HIS A 31 0.08 8.69 -12.35
C HIS A 31 1.35 8.87 -13.17
N GLU A 32 2.02 10.00 -12.95
CA GLU A 32 3.30 10.32 -13.56
C GLU A 32 4.43 10.26 -12.53
N TRP A 33 5.67 10.06 -13.00
CA TRP A 33 6.83 10.06 -12.10
C TRP A 33 6.99 11.38 -11.33
N SER A 34 6.58 12.50 -11.92
CA SER A 34 6.60 13.84 -11.32
C SER A 34 5.61 14.03 -10.16
N ASP A 35 4.66 13.11 -9.97
CA ASP A 35 3.73 13.16 -8.84
C ASP A 35 4.38 12.73 -7.52
N PHE A 36 5.55 12.10 -7.58
CA PHE A 36 6.25 11.53 -6.43
C PHE A 36 7.52 12.31 -6.10
N ASP A 37 7.93 12.26 -4.82
CA ASP A 37 9.18 12.86 -4.39
C ASP A 37 10.38 12.23 -5.12
N PRO A 38 11.35 13.02 -5.63
CA PRO A 38 12.50 12.50 -6.37
C PRO A 38 13.27 11.41 -5.62
N HIS A 39 13.39 11.49 -4.29
CA HIS A 39 14.10 10.49 -3.50
C HIS A 39 13.40 9.13 -3.54
N VAL A 40 12.06 9.11 -3.58
CA VAL A 40 11.27 7.88 -3.73
C VAL A 40 11.44 7.33 -5.14
N VAL A 41 11.35 8.19 -6.15
CA VAL A 41 11.53 7.79 -7.55
C VAL A 41 12.90 7.15 -7.78
N ASP A 42 13.97 7.77 -7.28
CA ASP A 42 15.34 7.27 -7.42
C ASP A 42 15.51 5.90 -6.76
N ALA A 43 14.96 5.73 -5.54
CA ALA A 43 15.02 4.45 -4.83
C ALA A 43 14.26 3.34 -5.58
N VAL A 44 13.04 3.60 -6.04
CA VAL A 44 12.24 2.61 -6.76
C VAL A 44 12.88 2.24 -8.09
N ARG A 45 13.41 3.21 -8.84
CA ARG A 45 14.07 2.92 -10.12
C ARG A 45 15.39 2.15 -9.95
N ALA A 46 16.10 2.36 -8.84
CA ALA A 46 17.34 1.63 -8.56
C ALA A 46 17.07 0.14 -8.31
N ASP A 47 16.03 -0.18 -7.54
CA ASP A 47 15.73 -1.55 -7.11
C ASP A 47 14.74 -2.27 -8.03
N HIS A 48 13.83 -1.53 -8.68
CA HIS A 48 12.72 -2.04 -9.50
C HIS A 48 12.49 -1.20 -10.77
N PRO A 49 13.45 -1.21 -11.73
CA PRO A 49 13.42 -0.32 -12.90
C PRO A 49 12.22 -0.52 -13.83
N ASP A 50 11.58 -1.70 -13.79
CA ASP A 50 10.45 -2.04 -14.66
C ASP A 50 9.09 -1.62 -14.08
N LEU A 51 9.04 -1.12 -12.84
CA LEU A 51 7.79 -0.68 -12.23
C LEU A 51 7.33 0.68 -12.79
N PRO A 52 6.05 0.83 -13.14
CA PRO A 52 5.48 2.12 -13.52
C PRO A 52 5.16 2.99 -12.30
N PRO A 53 4.91 4.30 -12.48
CA PRO A 53 4.50 5.19 -11.38
C PRO A 53 3.24 4.70 -10.64
N ALA A 54 2.33 4.03 -11.34
CA ALA A 54 1.13 3.43 -10.76
C ALA A 54 1.45 2.39 -9.66
N ALA A 55 2.60 1.70 -9.72
CA ALA A 55 3.02 0.77 -8.67
C ALA A 55 3.43 1.51 -7.38
N ILE A 56 3.99 2.72 -7.49
CA ILE A 56 4.31 3.57 -6.32
C ILE A 56 3.01 4.04 -5.66
N ALA A 57 2.07 4.54 -6.45
CA ALA A 57 0.74 4.90 -5.96
C ALA A 57 0.07 3.71 -5.24
N LEU A 58 0.15 2.51 -5.82
CA LEU A 58 -0.38 1.29 -5.19
C LEU A 58 0.32 0.99 -3.86
N SER A 59 1.64 1.15 -3.76
CA SER A 59 2.40 0.94 -2.52
C SER A 59 1.91 1.87 -1.40
N LEU A 60 1.66 3.13 -1.71
CA LEU A 60 1.09 4.10 -0.75
C LEU A 60 -0.36 3.75 -0.37
N ARG A 61 -1.17 3.26 -1.32
CA ARG A 61 -2.53 2.79 -1.04
C ARG A 61 -2.54 1.56 -0.13
N VAL A 62 -1.65 0.60 -0.37
CA VAL A 62 -1.44 -0.58 0.50
C VAL A 62 -1.08 -0.12 1.92
N TRP A 63 -0.12 0.81 2.04
CA TRP A 63 0.25 1.41 3.34
C TRP A 63 -0.97 2.00 4.05
N GLY A 64 -1.73 2.86 3.36
CA GLY A 64 -2.92 3.52 3.90
C GLY A 64 -3.98 2.53 4.37
N ARG A 65 -4.25 1.47 3.61
CA ARG A 65 -5.21 0.42 3.97
C ARG A 65 -4.76 -0.42 5.17
N MET A 66 -3.46 -0.70 5.28
CA MET A 66 -2.88 -1.39 6.43
C MET A 66 -2.93 -0.56 7.70
N HIS A 67 -2.62 0.74 7.62
CA HIS A 67 -2.50 1.60 8.79
C HIS A 67 -3.80 2.31 9.19
N GLY A 68 -4.73 2.53 8.25
CA GLY A 68 -5.97 3.27 8.50
C GLY A 68 -6.80 2.72 9.66
N PRO A 69 -7.17 1.42 9.66
CA PRO A 69 -7.93 0.84 10.76
C PRO A 69 -7.16 0.86 12.09
N VAL A 70 -5.84 0.66 12.07
CA VAL A 70 -4.98 0.73 13.26
C VAL A 70 -5.01 2.13 13.86
N ALA A 71 -4.88 3.17 13.03
CA ALA A 71 -4.98 4.54 13.48
C ALA A 71 -6.37 4.84 14.07
N LEU A 72 -7.45 4.40 13.42
CA LEU A 72 -8.81 4.56 13.94
C LEU A 72 -8.99 3.87 15.29
N GLU A 73 -8.36 2.71 15.51
CA GLU A 73 -8.42 2.02 16.79
C GLU A 73 -7.62 2.74 17.88
N VAL A 74 -6.36 3.10 17.59
CA VAL A 74 -5.45 3.77 18.51
C VAL A 74 -6.01 5.12 18.96
N TYR A 75 -6.60 5.90 18.04
CA TYR A 75 -7.27 7.15 18.37
C TYR A 75 -8.67 6.98 18.99
N GLY A 76 -9.10 5.73 19.22
CA GLY A 76 -10.35 5.41 19.92
C GLY A 76 -11.62 5.58 19.09
N HIS A 77 -11.50 5.85 17.79
CA HIS A 77 -12.64 6.04 16.89
C HIS A 77 -13.43 4.76 16.64
N LEU A 78 -12.82 3.57 16.69
CA LEU A 78 -13.55 2.31 16.45
C LEU A 78 -14.43 1.86 17.62
N ARG A 79 -14.14 2.28 18.86
CA ARG A 79 -14.82 1.80 20.06
C ARG A 79 -16.32 2.10 20.08
N THR A 80 -16.74 3.19 19.44
CA THR A 80 -18.15 3.59 19.33
C THR A 80 -18.84 3.05 18.07
N GLN A 81 -18.08 2.49 17.13
CA GLN A 81 -18.58 2.05 15.81
C GLN A 81 -18.75 0.55 15.71
N THR A 82 -17.91 -0.23 16.41
CA THR A 82 -17.95 -1.69 16.36
C THR A 82 -17.54 -2.30 17.70
N ARG A 83 -18.08 -3.49 17.99
CA ARG A 83 -17.67 -4.32 19.13
C ARG A 83 -16.57 -5.34 18.79
N ALA A 84 -16.16 -5.41 17.52
CA ALA A 84 -15.18 -6.37 17.03
C ALA A 84 -14.24 -5.71 15.99
N PRO A 85 -13.37 -4.76 16.41
CA PRO A 85 -12.45 -4.07 15.50
C PRO A 85 -11.44 -5.02 14.85
N ASP A 86 -11.08 -6.11 15.53
CA ASP A 86 -10.24 -7.19 15.02
C ASP A 86 -10.81 -7.84 13.75
N LYS A 87 -12.13 -8.07 13.72
CA LYS A 87 -12.81 -8.66 12.55
C LYS A 87 -12.84 -7.70 11.38
N VAL A 88 -12.99 -6.40 11.65
CA VAL A 88 -12.96 -5.36 10.62
C VAL A 88 -11.55 -5.28 10.02
N TYR A 89 -10.51 -5.26 10.85
CA TYR A 89 -9.13 -5.27 10.37
C TYR A 89 -8.83 -6.52 9.53
N ARG A 90 -9.23 -7.70 9.99
CA ARG A 90 -9.02 -8.95 9.25
C ARG A 90 -9.76 -8.96 7.91
N ALA A 91 -10.98 -8.45 7.86
CA ALA A 91 -11.74 -8.31 6.62
C ALA A 91 -11.04 -7.37 5.65
N GLU A 92 -10.52 -6.23 6.14
CA GLU A 92 -9.75 -5.28 5.33
C GLU A 92 -8.46 -5.90 4.77
N MET A 93 -7.72 -6.68 5.57
CA MET A 93 -6.51 -7.36 5.09
C MET A 93 -6.82 -8.43 4.04
N ALA A 94 -7.91 -9.19 4.22
CA ALA A 94 -8.34 -10.20 3.24
C ALA A 94 -8.78 -9.55 1.91
N ASP A 95 -9.54 -8.46 1.98
CA ASP A 95 -9.93 -7.69 0.79
C ASP A 95 -8.71 -7.06 0.11
N LEU A 96 -7.76 -6.54 0.87
CA LEU A 96 -6.51 -6.00 0.34
C LEU A 96 -5.72 -7.06 -0.45
N ILE A 97 -5.52 -8.25 0.11
CA ILE A 97 -4.85 -9.37 -0.57
C ILE A 97 -5.58 -9.73 -1.87
N SER A 98 -6.91 -9.89 -1.80
CA SER A 98 -7.74 -10.18 -2.97
C SER A 98 -7.64 -9.07 -4.04
N SER A 99 -7.57 -7.80 -3.63
CA SER A 99 -7.47 -6.66 -4.54
C SER A 99 -6.15 -6.63 -5.32
N LEU A 100 -5.09 -7.22 -4.76
CA LEU A 100 -3.79 -7.41 -5.41
C LEU A 100 -3.78 -8.65 -6.34
N GLY A 101 -4.89 -9.39 -6.43
CA GLY A 101 -4.98 -10.62 -7.22
C GLY A 101 -4.29 -11.81 -6.57
N LEU A 102 -4.03 -11.75 -5.27
CA LEU A 102 -3.41 -12.80 -4.48
C LEU A 102 -4.49 -13.61 -3.74
N THR A 103 -4.18 -14.86 -3.40
CA THR A 103 -5.08 -15.80 -2.68
C THR A 103 -4.39 -16.47 -1.51
#